data_AF-A0A8B9XIX8-F1
#
_entry.id   AF-A0A8B9XIX8-F1
#
_cell.length_a   1.000
_cell.length_b   1.000
_cell.length_c   1.000
_cell.angle_alpha   90.00
_cell.angle_beta   90.00
_cell.angle_gamma   90.00
#
_symmetry.space_group_name_H-M   'P 1'
#
loop_
_entity.id
_entity.type
_entity.pdbx_description
1 polymer ?
#
loop_
_entity_poly.entity_id
_entity_poly.type
_entity_poly.pdbx_seq_one_letter_code
_entity_poly.pdbx_strand_id
1 'polypeptide(L)'
;MRVVGQRTLLLLLLLDALILTETRAGSHSLRYFYTAVSRPGLGEPRFISVGYVDDTQFVRFDSDAPDPRIEPTARWVEQEGPEYWHQETQRTKDTAQFFRVYLNTLRGYYNQSEAEPPQPSILIMGIIVGLVLLMVTGAVVTGAVIWRKKHSGE
;
A
#
# COMPACT_ATOMS: atom_id res chain seq x y z
N MET A 1 12.66 45.59 58.25
CA MET A 1 12.49 44.55 57.20
C MET A 1 12.32 45.26 55.86
N ARG A 2 13.28 45.16 54.93
CA ARG A 2 13.18 45.80 53.61
C ARG A 2 12.26 44.93 52.74
N VAL A 3 11.19 45.53 52.24
CA VAL A 3 10.31 44.92 51.24
C VAL A 3 11.18 44.51 50.06
N VAL A 4 11.20 43.21 49.74
CA VAL A 4 11.83 42.68 48.54
C VAL A 4 11.30 43.50 47.36
N GLY A 5 12.19 44.19 46.63
CA GLY A 5 11.79 45.16 45.62
C GLY A 5 10.93 44.54 44.53
N GLN A 6 9.95 45.28 44.02
CA GLN A 6 9.02 44.85 42.97
C GLN A 6 9.72 44.18 41.76
N ARG A 7 10.94 44.64 41.42
CA ARG A 7 11.80 44.01 40.39
C ARG A 7 12.27 42.61 40.75
N THR A 8 12.63 42.36 42.00
CA THR A 8 13.06 41.04 42.47
C THR A 8 11.89 40.07 42.47
N LEU A 9 10.70 40.52 42.85
CA LEU A 9 9.47 39.71 42.75
C LEU A 9 9.13 39.38 41.29
N LEU A 10 9.22 40.35 40.38
CA LEU A 10 9.03 40.14 38.94
C LEU A 10 10.06 39.17 38.36
N LEU A 11 11.34 39.29 38.72
CA LEU A 11 12.38 38.37 38.26
C LEU A 11 12.15 36.95 38.77
N LEU A 12 11.73 36.79 40.03
CA LEU A 12 11.40 35.48 40.59
C LEU A 12 10.18 34.87 39.91
N LEU A 13 9.14 35.66 39.61
CA LEU A 13 7.96 35.19 38.87
C LEU A 13 8.29 34.80 37.42
N LEU A 14 9.17 35.56 36.77
CA LEU A 14 9.65 35.23 35.41
C LEU A 14 10.55 33.98 35.44
N LEU A 15 11.34 33.79 36.48
CA LEU A 15 12.17 32.59 36.68
C LEU A 15 11.28 31.37 36.97
N ASP A 16 10.26 31.51 37.83
CA ASP A 16 9.29 30.46 38.13
C ASP A 16 8.49 30.07 36.88
N ALA A 17 8.03 31.06 36.10
CA ALA A 17 7.33 30.81 34.84
C ALA A 17 8.22 30.07 33.83
N LEU A 18 9.52 30.42 33.77
CA LEU A 18 10.50 29.78 32.91
C LEU A 18 10.78 28.32 33.35
N ILE A 19 10.88 28.08 34.67
CA ILE A 19 11.06 26.74 35.24
C ILE A 19 9.81 25.88 35.02
N LEU A 20 8.61 26.46 35.10
CA LEU A 20 7.35 25.76 34.85
C LEU A 20 7.18 25.36 33.37
N THR A 21 7.72 26.16 32.44
CA THR A 21 7.71 25.81 31.01
C THR A 21 8.70 24.71 30.64
N GLU A 22 9.74 24.49 31.45
CA GLU A 22 10.85 23.57 31.13
C GLU A 22 10.59 22.10 31.45
N THR A 23 9.50 21.73 32.14
CA THR A 23 9.36 20.34 32.65
C THR A 23 7.97 19.73 32.50
N ARG A 24 7.50 19.62 31.26
CA ARG A 24 6.57 18.54 30.91
C ARG A 24 6.84 17.96 29.53
N ALA A 25 8.01 17.34 29.37
CA ALA A 25 8.19 16.40 28.26
C ALA A 25 7.22 15.22 28.50
N GLY A 26 6.16 15.15 27.70
CA GLY A 26 5.28 13.99 27.68
C GLY A 26 6.04 12.75 27.19
N SER A 27 5.38 11.59 27.21
CA SER A 27 5.91 10.44 26.48
C SER A 27 5.78 10.71 24.98
N HIS A 28 6.88 10.51 24.25
CA HIS A 28 6.91 10.60 22.79
C HIS A 28 7.16 9.21 22.19
N SER A 29 6.70 8.99 20.96
CA SER A 29 6.84 7.72 20.25
C SER A 29 7.32 7.91 18.82
N LEU A 30 8.15 6.99 18.33
CA LEU A 30 8.58 6.91 16.94
C LEU A 30 8.04 5.60 16.36
N ARG A 31 7.31 5.68 15.24
CA ARG A 31 6.71 4.51 14.59
C ARG A 31 7.00 4.51 13.09
N TYR A 32 7.37 3.35 12.57
CA TYR A 32 7.47 3.10 11.14
C TYR A 32 6.46 2.04 10.74
N PHE A 33 5.73 2.31 9.66
CA PHE A 33 4.78 1.38 9.06
C PHE A 33 5.27 1.00 7.68
N TYR A 34 5.51 -0.30 7.49
CA TYR A 34 5.91 -0.87 6.21
C TYR A 34 4.76 -1.68 5.63
N THR A 35 4.40 -1.39 4.38
CA THR A 35 3.35 -2.12 3.67
C THR A 35 3.91 -2.58 2.34
N ALA A 36 3.81 -3.88 2.07
CA ALA A 36 4.16 -4.48 0.78
C ALA A 36 2.94 -5.20 0.21
N VAL A 37 2.56 -4.87 -1.02
CA VAL A 37 1.37 -5.44 -1.69
C VAL A 37 1.81 -6.11 -2.98
N SER A 38 1.65 -7.44 -3.06
CA SER A 38 1.89 -8.19 -4.30
C SER A 38 0.89 -7.78 -5.38
N ARG A 39 1.36 -7.71 -6.62
CA ARG A 39 0.52 -7.37 -7.79
C ARG A 39 0.78 -8.36 -8.93
N PRO A 40 0.13 -9.53 -8.88
CA PRO A 40 0.22 -10.54 -9.94
C PRO A 40 0.03 -9.94 -11.34
N GLY A 41 0.97 -10.21 -12.25
CA GLY A 41 0.91 -9.72 -13.63
C GLY A 41 1.22 -8.23 -13.85
N LEU A 42 1.46 -7.45 -12.79
CA LEU A 42 1.77 -6.02 -12.88
C LEU A 42 3.18 -5.67 -12.39
N GLY A 43 4.04 -6.69 -12.22
CA GLY A 43 5.45 -6.55 -11.87
C GLY A 43 5.72 -6.70 -10.37
N GLU A 44 6.68 -5.93 -9.87
CA GLU A 44 7.14 -6.02 -8.48
C GLU A 44 6.08 -5.56 -7.47
N PRO A 45 6.06 -6.14 -6.24
CA PRO A 45 5.19 -5.68 -5.18
C PRO A 45 5.37 -4.18 -4.93
N ARG A 46 4.26 -3.46 -4.75
CA ARG A 46 4.34 -2.05 -4.32
C ARG A 46 4.75 -2.02 -2.85
N PHE A 47 5.78 -1.25 -2.54
CA PHE A 47 6.27 -1.03 -1.19
C PHE A 47 6.08 0.42 -0.76
N ILE A 48 5.50 0.61 0.42
CA ILE A 48 5.28 1.91 1.05
C ILE A 48 5.86 1.87 2.46
N SER A 49 6.63 2.89 2.81
CA SER A 49 7.11 3.14 4.17
C SER A 49 6.62 4.50 4.64
N VAL A 50 6.13 4.59 5.88
CA VAL A 50 5.71 5.85 6.49
C VAL A 50 6.23 5.93 7.92
N GLY A 51 6.86 7.06 8.26
CA GLY A 51 7.39 7.34 9.60
C GLY A 51 6.57 8.40 10.33
N TYR A 52 6.31 8.16 11.62
CA TYR A 52 5.59 9.05 12.52
C TYR A 52 6.41 9.35 13.78
N VAL A 53 6.48 10.62 14.16
CA VAL A 53 6.82 11.04 15.53
C VAL A 53 5.50 11.46 16.17
N ASP A 54 5.13 10.77 17.25
CA ASP A 54 3.81 10.81 17.85
C ASP A 54 2.73 10.49 16.82
N ASP A 55 1.82 11.44 16.57
CA ASP A 55 0.77 11.33 15.55
C ASP A 55 1.09 12.17 14.31
N THR A 56 2.33 12.67 14.19
CA THR A 56 2.77 13.51 13.06
C THR A 56 3.64 12.70 12.10
N GLN A 57 3.14 12.49 10.88
CA GLN A 57 3.94 11.90 9.80
C GLN A 57 5.09 12.84 9.45
N PHE A 58 6.31 12.32 9.43
CA PHE A 58 7.50 13.10 9.11
C PHE A 58 8.22 12.63 7.86
N VAL A 59 8.08 11.36 7.48
CA VAL A 59 8.68 10.81 6.26
C VAL A 59 7.76 9.83 5.53
N ARG A 60 7.93 9.74 4.22
CA ARG A 60 7.24 8.78 3.35
C ARG A 60 8.18 8.25 2.27
N PHE A 61 8.01 7.00 1.89
CA PHE A 61 8.56 6.39 0.67
C PHE A 61 7.47 5.64 -0.08
N ASP A 62 7.49 5.72 -1.40
CA ASP A 62 6.63 4.95 -2.29
C ASP A 62 7.45 4.37 -3.44
N SER A 63 7.46 3.04 -3.59
CA SER A 63 8.21 2.37 -4.66
C SER A 63 7.70 2.67 -6.06
N ASP A 64 6.43 3.09 -6.17
CA ASP A 64 5.79 3.41 -7.45
C ASP A 64 5.99 4.87 -7.87
N ALA A 65 6.65 5.68 -7.04
CA ALA A 65 6.98 7.06 -7.42
C ALA A 65 7.96 7.05 -8.62
N PRO A 66 7.91 8.07 -9.50
CA PRO A 66 8.87 8.16 -10.62
C PRO A 66 10.34 8.21 -10.20
N ASP A 67 10.62 8.81 -9.03
CA ASP A 67 11.93 8.80 -8.37
C ASP A 67 11.75 8.28 -6.93
N PRO A 68 11.78 6.95 -6.70
CA PRO A 68 11.56 6.39 -5.38
C PRO A 68 12.66 6.81 -4.41
N ARG A 69 12.29 7.67 -3.46
CA ARG A 69 13.15 8.17 -2.38
C ARG A 69 12.34 8.48 -1.14
N ILE A 70 13.03 8.61 -0.01
CA ILE A 70 12.39 9.10 1.21
C ILE A 70 12.12 10.59 1.04
N GLU A 71 10.88 11.00 1.31
CA GLU A 71 10.40 12.37 1.21
C GLU A 71 10.02 12.92 2.59
N PRO A 72 10.44 14.16 2.91
CA PRO A 72 9.99 14.83 4.12
C PRO A 72 8.51 15.17 4.01
N THR A 73 7.74 14.85 5.06
CA THR A 73 6.32 15.24 5.20
C THR A 73 6.13 16.34 6.25
N ALA A 74 7.14 16.61 7.08
CA ALA A 74 7.11 17.65 8.10
C ALA A 74 8.27 18.64 7.97
N ARG A 75 8.00 19.93 8.20
CA ARG A 75 8.98 21.02 7.97
C ARG A 75 10.26 20.87 8.80
N TRP A 76 10.15 20.31 10.00
CA TRP A 76 11.28 20.17 10.91
C TRP A 76 12.30 19.11 10.47
N VAL A 77 11.92 18.18 9.58
CA VAL A 77 12.87 17.19 9.04
C VAL A 77 13.54 17.68 7.76
N GLU A 78 13.03 18.73 7.10
CA GLU A 78 13.65 19.29 5.88
C GLU A 78 15.08 19.83 6.11
N GLN A 79 15.44 20.11 7.37
CA GLN A 79 16.78 20.57 7.74
C GLN A 79 17.86 19.47 7.64
N GLU A 80 17.47 18.21 7.49
CA GLU A 80 18.40 17.09 7.36
C GLU A 80 19.21 17.17 6.06
N GLY A 81 20.49 16.79 6.15
CA GLY A 81 21.43 16.87 5.03
C GLY A 81 21.17 15.85 3.92
N PRO A 82 21.74 16.07 2.71
CA PRO A 82 21.57 15.15 1.59
C PRO A 82 22.11 13.74 1.87
N GLU A 83 23.13 13.60 2.72
CA GLU A 83 23.69 12.31 3.12
C GLU A 83 22.68 11.47 3.91
N TYR A 84 21.91 12.11 4.80
CA TYR A 84 20.85 11.46 5.57
C TYR A 84 19.78 10.91 4.62
N TRP A 85 19.27 11.75 3.71
CA TRP A 85 18.24 11.35 2.75
C TRP A 85 18.71 10.25 1.81
N HIS A 86 19.97 10.29 1.38
CA HIS A 86 20.57 9.24 0.57
C HIS A 86 20.60 7.92 1.33
N GLN A 87 21.09 7.94 2.57
CA GLN A 87 21.20 6.73 3.41
C GLN A 87 19.83 6.13 3.73
N GLU A 88 18.85 6.94 4.15
CA GLU A 88 17.49 6.47 4.44
C GLU A 88 16.80 5.92 3.20
N THR A 89 17.02 6.56 2.05
CA THR A 89 16.51 6.06 0.76
C THR A 89 17.09 4.69 0.42
N GLN A 90 18.40 4.50 0.54
CA GLN A 90 19.02 3.20 0.26
C GLN A 90 18.51 2.12 1.21
N ARG A 91 18.48 2.40 2.52
CA ARG A 91 17.96 1.46 3.52
C ARG A 91 16.51 1.07 3.24
N THR A 92 15.69 2.02 2.80
CA THR A 92 14.28 1.75 2.47
C THR A 92 14.15 0.92 1.19
N LYS A 93 15.01 1.12 0.19
CA LYS A 93 15.08 0.28 -1.01
C LYS A 93 15.50 -1.15 -0.68
N ASP A 94 16.48 -1.33 0.21
CA ASP A 94 16.89 -2.67 0.69
C ASP A 94 15.73 -3.36 1.43
N THR A 95 15.01 -2.61 2.26
CA THR A 95 13.81 -3.10 2.96
C THR A 95 12.73 -3.53 1.96
N ALA A 96 12.50 -2.75 0.89
CA ALA A 96 11.56 -3.13 -0.16
C ALA A 96 11.94 -4.46 -0.84
N GLN A 97 13.23 -4.69 -1.13
CA GLN A 97 13.72 -5.96 -1.67
C GLN A 97 13.53 -7.12 -0.68
N PHE A 98 13.77 -6.88 0.62
CA PHE A 98 13.50 -7.86 1.66
C PHE A 98 12.01 -8.27 1.66
N PHE A 99 11.09 -7.31 1.62
CA PHE A 99 9.65 -7.59 1.58
C PHE A 99 9.22 -8.34 0.32
N ARG A 100 9.83 -8.05 -0.83
CA ARG A 100 9.60 -8.82 -2.07
C ARG A 100 9.93 -10.30 -1.88
N VAL A 101 11.11 -10.60 -1.35
CA VAL A 101 11.52 -12.00 -1.07
C VAL A 101 10.59 -12.62 -0.04
N TYR A 102 10.28 -11.88 1.04
CA TYR A 102 9.42 -12.36 2.10
C TYR A 102 8.01 -12.70 1.63
N LEU A 103 7.42 -11.88 0.76
CA LEU A 103 6.11 -12.15 0.15
C LEU A 103 6.13 -13.44 -0.70
N ASN A 104 7.19 -13.68 -1.47
CA ASN A 104 7.36 -14.91 -2.23
C ASN A 104 7.49 -16.14 -1.31
N THR A 105 8.21 -16.01 -0.20
CA THR A 105 8.33 -17.07 0.81
C THR A 105 7.00 -17.36 1.50
N LEU A 106 6.27 -16.32 1.94
CA LEU A 106 4.95 -16.47 2.57
C LEU A 106 3.96 -17.13 1.63
N ARG A 107 3.97 -16.75 0.35
CA ARG A 107 3.15 -17.38 -0.69
C ARG A 107 3.38 -18.90 -0.75
N GLY A 108 4.65 -19.33 -0.70
CA GLY A 108 5.03 -20.74 -0.62
C GLY A 108 4.52 -21.43 0.65
N TYR A 109 4.72 -20.82 1.83
CA TYR A 109 4.27 -21.39 3.10
C TYR A 109 2.76 -21.59 3.18
N TYR A 110 1.98 -20.69 2.58
CA TYR A 110 0.53 -20.78 2.56
C TYR A 110 -0.03 -21.47 1.31
N ASN A 111 0.81 -22.11 0.49
CA ASN A 111 0.43 -22.79 -0.76
C ASN A 111 -0.45 -21.91 -1.68
N GLN A 112 -0.16 -20.61 -1.73
CA GLN A 112 -0.90 -19.66 -2.55
C GLN A 112 -0.39 -19.68 -3.99
N SER A 113 -1.30 -19.75 -4.96
CA SER A 113 -0.97 -19.61 -6.37
C SER A 113 -0.52 -18.19 -6.71
N GLU A 114 0.22 -18.01 -7.80
CA GLU A 114 0.60 -16.67 -8.30
C GLU A 114 -0.59 -15.78 -8.70
N ALA A 115 -1.82 -16.30 -8.69
CA ALA A 115 -3.04 -15.74 -9.25
C ALA A 115 -2.90 -15.52 -10.77
N GLU A 116 -3.59 -16.36 -11.54
CA GLU A 116 -3.86 -16.02 -12.95
C GLU A 116 -4.64 -14.70 -13.00
N PRO A 117 -4.38 -13.82 -13.98
CA PRO A 117 -5.31 -12.74 -14.27
C PRO A 117 -6.70 -13.35 -14.50
N PRO A 118 -7.80 -12.69 -14.08
CA PRO A 118 -9.13 -13.18 -14.42
C PRO A 118 -9.16 -13.39 -15.92
N GLN A 119 -9.39 -14.63 -16.37
CA GLN A 119 -9.56 -14.92 -17.78
C GLN A 119 -10.55 -13.89 -18.33
N PRO A 120 -10.21 -13.16 -19.41
CA PRO A 120 -11.11 -12.14 -19.92
C PRO A 120 -12.46 -12.82 -20.15
N SER A 121 -13.49 -12.35 -19.46
CA SER A 121 -14.85 -12.91 -19.49
C SER A 121 -15.36 -13.11 -20.91
N ILE A 122 -14.78 -12.39 -21.88
CA ILE A 122 -14.92 -12.55 -23.33
C ILE A 122 -14.62 -13.98 -23.81
N LEU A 123 -13.53 -14.63 -23.36
CA LEU A 123 -13.17 -15.99 -23.77
C LEU A 123 -14.17 -17.02 -23.22
N ILE A 124 -14.57 -16.88 -21.96
CA ILE A 124 -15.56 -17.75 -21.32
C ILE A 124 -16.95 -17.56 -21.97
N MET A 125 -17.37 -16.31 -22.18
CA MET A 125 -18.64 -16.01 -22.87
C MET A 125 -18.62 -16.48 -24.33
N GLY A 126 -17.49 -16.38 -25.03
CA GLY A 126 -17.34 -16.88 -26.40
C GLY A 126 -17.54 -18.39 -26.51
N ILE A 127 -16.98 -19.16 -25.57
CA ILE A 127 -17.18 -20.61 -25.49
C ILE A 127 -18.64 -20.95 -25.17
N ILE A 128 -19.26 -20.26 -24.20
CA ILE A 128 -20.66 -20.49 -23.83
C ILE A 128 -21.60 -20.19 -25.00
N VAL A 129 -21.45 -19.04 -25.67
CA VAL A 129 -22.27 -18.67 -26.84
C VAL A 129 -22.08 -19.67 -27.98
N GLY A 130 -20.86 -20.10 -28.26
CA GLY A 130 -20.56 -21.11 -29.27
C GLY A 130 -21.25 -22.45 -29.00
N LEU A 131 -21.21 -22.93 -27.74
CA LEU A 131 -21.87 -24.17 -27.34
C LEU A 131 -23.40 -24.08 -27.41
N VAL A 132 -23.99 -22.96 -27.01
CA VAL A 132 -25.44 -22.74 -27.11
C VAL A 132 -25.89 -22.72 -28.57
N LEU A 133 -25.15 -22.01 -29.45
CA LEU A 133 -25.46 -21.97 -30.88
C LEU A 133 -25.38 -23.36 -31.52
N LEU A 134 -24.38 -24.17 -31.14
CA LEU A 134 -24.22 -25.53 -31.63
C LEU A 134 -25.37 -26.45 -31.18
N MET A 135 -25.83 -26.32 -29.94
CA MET A 135 -26.99 -27.06 -29.42
C MET A 135 -28.28 -26.68 -30.15
N VAL A 136 -28.52 -25.38 -30.38
CA VAL A 136 -29.73 -24.89 -31.07
C VAL A 136 -29.75 -25.35 -32.53
N THR A 137 -28.63 -25.19 -33.24
CA THR A 137 -28.52 -25.63 -34.64
C THR A 137 -28.64 -27.14 -34.77
N GLY A 138 -28.04 -27.91 -33.85
CA GLY A 138 -28.21 -29.36 -33.78
C GLY A 138 -29.67 -29.76 -33.64
N ALA A 139 -30.40 -29.16 -32.69
CA ALA A 139 -31.82 -29.46 -32.48
C ALA A 139 -32.70 -29.13 -33.71
N VAL A 140 -32.45 -28.00 -34.38
CA VAL A 140 -33.16 -27.61 -35.62
C VAL A 140 -32.89 -28.61 -36.74
N VAL A 141 -31.63 -29.03 -36.92
CA VAL A 141 -31.25 -30.02 -37.94
C VAL A 141 -31.91 -31.36 -37.64
N THR A 142 -31.88 -31.84 -36.39
CA THR A 142 -32.54 -33.09 -36.00
C THR A 142 -34.05 -33.01 -36.23
N GLY A 143 -34.69 -31.90 -35.85
CA GLY A 143 -36.11 -31.67 -36.10
C GLY A 143 -36.47 -31.67 -37.58
N ALA A 144 -35.67 -31.00 -38.43
CA ALA A 144 -35.88 -30.95 -39.87
C ALA A 144 -35.72 -32.33 -40.54
N VAL A 145 -34.75 -33.14 -40.09
CA VAL A 145 -34.55 -34.52 -40.56
C VAL A 145 -35.75 -35.39 -40.20
N ILE A 146 -36.26 -35.29 -38.97
CA ILE A 146 -37.45 -36.04 -38.53
C ILE A 146 -38.70 -35.62 -39.32
N TRP A 147 -38.91 -34.31 -39.52
CA TRP A 147 -40.03 -33.79 -40.32
C TRP A 147 -39.97 -34.30 -41.76
N ARG A 148 -38.79 -34.26 -42.41
CA ARG A 148 -38.58 -34.81 -43.75
C ARG A 148 -38.88 -36.31 -43.79
N LYS A 149 -38.39 -37.09 -42.82
CA LYS A 149 -38.64 -38.54 -42.76
C LYS A 149 -40.13 -38.86 -42.61
N LYS A 150 -40.87 -38.09 -41.80
CA LYS A 150 -42.31 -38.26 -41.60
C LYS A 150 -43.14 -37.94 -42.85
N HIS A 151 -42.70 -36.97 -43.65
CA HIS A 151 -43.40 -36.55 -44.87
C HIS A 151 -42.94 -37.26 -46.15
N SER A 152 -41.95 -38.15 -46.08
CA SER A 152 -41.43 -38.90 -47.24
C SER A 152 -41.96 -40.34 -47.34
N GLY A 153 -42.96 -40.70 -46.53
CA GLY A 153 -43.61 -42.01 -46.64
C GLY A 153 -44.70 -42.01 -47.72
N GLU A 154 -44.35 -42.49 -48.90
CA GLU A 154 -45.22 -43.25 -49.82
C GLU A 154 -44.93 -44.75 -49.65
#